data_AF-A0A1B6IUU3-F1
#
_entry.id   AF-A0A1B6IUU3-F1
#
_cell.length_a   1.000
_cell.length_b   1.000
_cell.length_c   1.000
_cell.angle_alpha   90.00
_cell.angle_beta   90.00
_cell.angle_gamma   90.00
#
_symmetry.space_group_name_H-M   'P 1'
#
loop_
_entity.id
_entity.type
_entity.pdbx_description
1 polymer ?
#
loop_
_entity_poly.entity_id
_entity_poly.type
_entity_poly.pdbx_seq_one_letter_code
_entity_poly.pdbx_strand_id
1 'polypeptide(L)'
;PSLLLYVSLLLLFNFPLSPLKYSEVLRERGEQIKFEKKLQEIENEREREYAEKLKADVENYKLELAQEKEKEISKKKKLNEEVRKEMAELVKRKHDEEVMERELEAQDNIKIMEEIKTVQENERKEKERKRQLVMKDVIENRRLIAEFEAQCKQEQEEEEAAIHIHANTKKRIAKIKKEKEREEAIENQIRREKISQTVAAKAADRDAEENRIIQKALAEREARENELLEKKKAYKEQLVRELKKERLHQLKLEEEEKQRQKELMKFSIMQRLKNSEVNAEFTDKMQEKKRENMVINRKIWDEQCKEIEALRVAERAEDIDAVARAVECWNLEDKIFLEYAETVLEESRKKSRPLLPMLKYIEKFKKEVGLTARPKQHKIWQSRVPINNKLFECPAAKQQQSDPWPSKRDLNKSNNEIS
;
A
#
# COMPACT_ATOMS: atom_id res chain seq x y z
N PRO A 1 62.98 45.78 -86.56
CA PRO A 1 63.58 45.30 -87.83
C PRO A 1 62.53 44.59 -88.71
N SER A 2 61.65 45.38 -89.34
CA SER A 2 60.74 44.97 -90.45
C SER A 2 59.67 46.05 -90.78
N LEU A 3 59.62 47.17 -90.05
CA LEU A 3 58.69 48.29 -90.32
C LEU A 3 59.29 49.45 -91.15
N LEU A 4 60.61 49.44 -91.40
CA LEU A 4 61.32 50.51 -92.13
C LEU A 4 61.37 50.30 -93.65
N LEU A 5 60.97 49.14 -94.17
CA LEU A 5 60.99 48.82 -95.59
C LEU A 5 59.65 49.03 -96.30
N TYR A 6 58.56 49.21 -95.56
CA TYR A 6 57.24 49.49 -96.15
C TYR A 6 56.95 50.99 -96.37
N VAL A 7 57.72 51.87 -95.73
CA VAL A 7 57.53 53.33 -95.85
C VAL A 7 58.20 53.90 -97.11
N SER A 8 59.18 53.20 -97.71
CA SER A 8 59.85 53.65 -98.94
C SER A 8 59.14 53.25 -100.25
N LEU A 9 58.19 52.31 -100.23
CA LEU A 9 57.47 51.90 -101.46
C LEU A 9 56.11 52.60 -101.65
N LEU A 10 55.60 53.32 -100.65
CA LEU A 10 54.32 54.03 -100.71
C LEU A 10 54.44 55.49 -101.18
N LEU A 11 55.66 55.98 -101.46
CA LEU A 11 55.91 57.33 -101.97
C LEU A 11 55.94 57.44 -103.50
N LEU A 12 55.75 56.34 -104.24
CA LEU A 12 55.91 56.29 -105.71
C LEU A 12 54.62 56.07 -106.53
N PHE A 13 53.44 56.04 -105.90
CA PHE A 13 52.15 56.05 -106.59
C PHE A 13 51.31 57.27 -106.20
N ASN A 14 51.90 58.46 -106.35
CA ASN A 14 51.12 59.70 -106.46
C ASN A 14 50.60 59.81 -107.90
N PHE A 15 49.53 59.07 -108.20
CA PHE A 15 48.68 59.46 -109.33
C PHE A 15 48.08 60.82 -108.98
N PRO A 16 48.24 61.86 -109.81
CA PRO A 16 47.47 63.08 -109.65
C PRO A 16 46.03 62.70 -110.00
N LEU A 17 45.25 62.29 -109.00
CA LEU A 17 43.82 62.48 -109.06
C LEU A 17 43.61 63.95 -109.44
N SER A 18 42.86 64.20 -110.51
CA SER A 18 42.58 65.56 -110.96
C SER A 18 42.14 66.41 -109.75
N PRO A 19 42.47 67.71 -109.68
CA PRO A 19 42.12 68.57 -108.56
C PRO A 19 40.64 68.50 -108.16
N LEU A 20 39.77 68.13 -109.11
CA LEU A 20 38.35 67.85 -108.94
C LEU A 20 38.06 66.59 -108.11
N LYS A 21 38.75 65.48 -108.35
CA LYS A 21 38.56 64.23 -107.59
C LYS A 21 39.09 64.34 -106.17
N TYR A 22 40.19 65.07 -105.97
CA TYR A 22 40.75 65.30 -104.64
C TYR A 22 39.83 66.18 -103.78
N SER A 23 39.20 67.21 -104.36
CA SER A 23 38.22 68.03 -103.65
C SER A 23 36.92 67.26 -103.34
N GLU A 24 36.49 66.35 -104.21
CA GLU A 24 35.37 65.43 -103.94
C GLU A 24 35.68 64.46 -102.79
N VAL A 25 36.87 63.86 -102.77
CA VAL A 25 37.30 62.98 -101.67
C VAL A 25 37.39 63.74 -100.34
N LEU A 26 37.87 64.99 -100.34
CA LEU A 26 37.88 65.83 -99.14
C LEU A 26 36.46 66.20 -98.68
N ARG A 27 35.53 66.44 -99.61
CA ARG A 27 34.12 66.68 -99.30
C ARG A 27 33.46 65.44 -98.68
N GLU A 28 33.64 64.28 -99.30
CA GLU A 28 33.15 62.99 -98.79
C GLU A 28 33.76 62.65 -97.43
N ARG A 29 35.06 62.91 -97.23
CA ARG A 29 35.71 62.75 -95.92
C ARG A 29 35.11 63.69 -94.87
N GLY A 30 34.79 64.92 -95.27
CA GLY A 30 34.07 65.88 -94.42
C GLY A 30 32.67 65.40 -94.03
N GLU A 31 31.96 64.72 -94.93
CA GLU A 31 30.66 64.09 -94.66
C GLU A 31 30.79 62.85 -93.77
N GLN A 32 31.80 62.01 -93.98
CA GLN A 32 32.12 60.87 -93.12
C GLN A 32 32.43 61.31 -91.69
N ILE A 33 33.24 62.36 -91.51
CA ILE A 33 33.54 62.92 -90.19
C ILE A 33 32.26 63.46 -89.51
N LYS A 34 31.36 64.09 -90.26
CA LYS A 34 30.05 64.54 -89.73
C LYS A 34 29.16 63.37 -89.33
N PHE A 35 29.17 62.28 -90.10
CA PHE A 35 28.39 61.08 -89.81
C PHE A 35 28.95 60.31 -88.60
N GLU A 36 30.26 60.20 -88.49
CA GLU A 36 30.95 59.57 -87.35
C GLU A 36 30.71 60.36 -86.05
N LYS A 37 30.75 61.70 -86.10
CA LYS A 37 30.36 62.53 -84.95
C LYS A 37 28.92 62.29 -84.51
N LYS A 38 27.98 62.16 -85.45
CA LYS A 38 26.57 61.84 -85.13
C LYS A 38 26.42 60.44 -84.53
N LEU A 39 27.18 59.46 -85.01
CA LEU A 39 27.20 58.11 -84.44
C LEU A 39 27.72 58.13 -83.00
N GLN A 40 28.81 58.86 -82.73
CA GLN A 40 29.34 59.04 -81.38
C GLN A 40 28.37 59.78 -80.47
N GLU A 41 27.66 60.80 -80.96
CA GLU A 41 26.61 61.48 -80.18
C GLU A 41 25.49 60.51 -79.78
N ILE A 42 25.03 59.65 -80.70
CA ILE A 42 24.01 58.63 -80.44
C ILE A 42 24.52 57.56 -79.46
N GLU A 43 25.76 57.10 -79.58
CA GLU A 43 26.35 56.16 -78.61
C GLU A 43 26.48 56.80 -77.22
N ASN A 44 26.95 58.04 -77.13
CA ASN A 44 27.06 58.79 -75.88
C ASN A 44 25.67 59.06 -75.24
N GLU A 45 24.61 59.22 -76.03
CA GLU A 45 23.24 59.30 -75.52
C GLU A 45 22.77 57.95 -74.97
N ARG A 46 23.00 56.85 -75.69
CA ARG A 46 22.66 55.49 -75.23
C ARG A 46 23.42 55.09 -73.96
N GLU A 47 24.71 55.42 -73.87
CA GLU A 47 25.50 55.18 -72.67
C GLU A 47 25.00 56.01 -71.48
N ARG A 48 24.59 57.26 -71.70
CA ARG A 48 23.98 58.10 -70.66
C ARG A 48 22.65 57.53 -70.19
N GLU A 49 21.76 57.14 -71.10
CA GLU A 49 20.48 56.50 -70.76
C GLU A 49 20.69 55.18 -70.01
N TYR A 50 21.68 54.38 -70.41
CA TYR A 50 22.01 53.13 -69.72
C TYR A 50 22.57 53.40 -68.31
N ALA A 51 23.46 54.37 -68.16
CA ALA A 51 24.00 54.77 -66.86
C ALA A 51 22.91 55.34 -65.93
N GLU A 52 21.92 56.05 -66.46
CA GLU A 52 20.76 56.52 -65.69
C GLU A 52 19.86 55.38 -65.25
N LYS A 53 19.57 54.40 -66.13
CA LYS A 53 18.84 53.18 -65.76
C LYS A 53 19.55 52.39 -64.66
N LEU A 54 20.86 52.21 -64.79
CA LEU A 54 21.67 51.50 -63.80
C LEU A 54 21.64 52.21 -62.44
N LYS A 55 21.68 53.54 -62.42
CA LYS A 55 21.54 54.33 -61.19
C LYS A 55 20.15 54.16 -60.57
N ALA A 56 19.09 54.19 -61.38
CA ALA A 56 17.72 53.98 -60.92
C ALA A 56 17.53 52.57 -60.33
N ASP A 57 18.07 51.53 -60.98
CA ASP A 57 18.00 50.15 -60.49
C ASP A 57 18.75 49.96 -59.16
N VAL A 58 19.91 50.61 -59.01
CA VAL A 58 20.67 50.59 -57.74
C VAL A 58 19.90 51.29 -56.62
N GLU A 59 19.26 52.42 -56.88
CA GLU A 59 18.44 53.12 -55.88
C GLU A 59 17.18 52.32 -55.52
N ASN A 60 16.52 51.70 -56.50
CA ASN A 60 15.39 50.80 -56.26
C ASN A 60 15.80 49.60 -55.38
N TYR A 61 16.93 48.97 -55.69
CA TYR A 61 17.46 47.86 -54.89
C TYR A 61 17.79 48.27 -53.44
N LYS A 62 18.39 49.45 -53.23
CA LYS A 62 18.64 49.98 -51.88
C LYS A 62 17.33 50.19 -51.11
N LEU A 63 16.30 50.68 -51.79
CA LEU A 63 15.00 50.96 -51.20
C LEU A 63 14.26 49.68 -50.83
N GLU A 64 14.28 48.65 -51.69
CA GLU A 64 13.76 47.31 -51.38
C GLU A 64 14.47 46.69 -50.17
N LEU A 65 15.79 46.80 -50.12
CA LEU A 65 16.60 46.24 -49.02
C LEU A 65 16.33 46.98 -47.69
N ALA A 66 16.04 48.28 -47.74
CA ALA A 66 15.60 49.05 -46.57
C ALA A 66 14.20 48.61 -46.10
N GLN A 67 13.25 48.42 -47.03
CA GLN A 67 11.90 47.95 -46.71
C GLN A 67 11.90 46.53 -46.13
N GLU A 68 12.75 45.65 -46.64
CA GLU A 68 12.86 44.28 -46.14
C GLU A 68 13.43 44.25 -44.72
N LYS A 69 14.46 45.06 -44.44
CA LYS A 69 14.98 45.27 -43.08
C LYS A 69 13.91 45.81 -42.13
N GLU A 70 13.11 46.77 -42.57
CA GLU A 70 12.03 47.33 -41.76
C GLU A 70 10.93 46.28 -41.47
N LYS A 71 10.57 45.46 -42.47
CA LYS A 71 9.66 44.32 -42.29
C LYS A 71 10.22 43.32 -41.28
N GLU A 72 11.49 42.97 -41.35
CA GLU A 72 12.12 42.06 -40.37
C GLU A 72 12.13 42.65 -38.95
N ILE A 73 12.47 43.94 -38.81
CA ILE A 73 12.45 44.62 -37.51
C ILE A 73 11.02 44.63 -36.95
N SER A 74 10.01 44.88 -37.79
CA SER A 74 8.61 44.85 -37.36
C SER A 74 8.16 43.46 -36.90
N LYS A 75 8.58 42.39 -37.59
CA LYS A 75 8.31 40.99 -37.20
C LYS A 75 8.98 40.67 -35.85
N LYS A 76 10.26 41.04 -35.68
CA LYS A 76 10.99 40.85 -34.42
C LYS A 76 10.34 41.60 -33.26
N LYS A 77 9.85 42.82 -33.48
CA LYS A 77 9.12 43.60 -32.46
C LYS A 77 7.82 42.91 -32.05
N LYS A 78 7.00 42.47 -33.01
CA LYS A 78 5.74 41.74 -32.73
C LYS A 78 5.99 40.46 -31.93
N LEU A 79 6.97 39.66 -32.34
CA LEU A 79 7.34 38.44 -31.62
C LEU A 79 7.80 38.74 -30.18
N ASN A 80 8.59 39.81 -29.98
CA ASN A 80 9.04 40.19 -28.64
C ASN A 80 7.87 40.68 -27.76
N GLU A 81 6.91 41.40 -28.34
CA GLU A 81 5.67 41.80 -27.65
C GLU A 81 4.81 40.59 -27.25
N GLU A 82 4.67 39.59 -28.12
CA GLU A 82 3.97 38.32 -27.83
C GLU A 82 4.66 37.57 -26.68
N VAL A 83 5.98 37.36 -26.77
CA VAL A 83 6.77 36.69 -25.72
C VAL A 83 6.66 37.44 -24.39
N ARG A 84 6.66 38.78 -24.39
CA ARG A 84 6.46 39.58 -23.16
C ARG A 84 5.08 39.38 -22.55
N LYS A 85 4.03 39.28 -23.37
CA LYS A 85 2.67 39.01 -22.90
C LYS A 85 2.57 37.61 -22.29
N GLU A 86 3.11 36.60 -22.95
CA GLU A 86 3.14 35.22 -22.43
C GLU A 86 3.88 35.14 -21.10
N MET A 87 5.04 35.80 -20.99
CA MET A 87 5.79 35.86 -19.74
C MET A 87 5.01 36.56 -18.62
N ALA A 88 4.32 37.67 -18.93
CA ALA A 88 3.49 38.37 -17.95
C ALA A 88 2.29 37.53 -17.50
N GLU A 89 1.67 36.78 -18.40
CA GLU A 89 0.60 35.83 -18.06
C GLU A 89 1.09 34.68 -17.20
N LEU A 90 2.26 34.11 -17.50
CA LEU A 90 2.86 33.05 -16.69
C LEU A 90 3.18 33.53 -15.27
N VAL A 91 3.72 34.75 -15.13
CA VAL A 91 3.99 35.34 -13.81
C VAL A 91 2.69 35.54 -13.02
N LYS A 92 1.62 36.01 -13.67
CA LYS A 92 0.31 36.16 -13.02
C LYS A 92 -0.27 34.82 -12.58
N ARG A 93 -0.28 33.81 -13.45
CA ARG A 93 -0.78 32.47 -13.10
C ARG A 93 -0.04 31.87 -11.91
N LYS A 94 1.29 31.95 -11.90
CA LYS A 94 2.10 31.50 -10.76
C LYS A 94 1.76 32.26 -9.48
N HIS A 95 1.58 33.58 -9.57
CA HIS A 95 1.19 34.38 -8.41
C HIS A 95 -0.19 33.98 -7.88
N ASP A 96 -1.17 33.79 -8.76
CA ASP A 96 -2.52 33.39 -8.39
C ASP A 96 -2.53 31.98 -7.78
N GLU A 97 -1.74 31.04 -8.33
CA GLU A 97 -1.52 29.70 -7.76
C GLU A 97 -0.92 29.77 -6.35
N GLU A 98 0.15 30.55 -6.15
CA GLU A 98 0.75 30.75 -4.82
C GLU A 98 -0.22 31.36 -3.81
N VAL A 99 -1.05 32.31 -4.23
CA VAL A 99 -2.06 32.94 -3.36
C VAL A 99 -3.13 31.92 -2.98
N MET A 100 -3.64 31.15 -3.95
CA MET A 100 -4.63 30.09 -3.71
C MET A 100 -4.10 29.00 -2.76
N GLU A 101 -2.84 28.58 -2.93
CA GLU A 101 -2.20 27.62 -2.01
C GLU A 101 -2.11 28.19 -0.59
N ARG A 102 -1.66 29.44 -0.43
CA ARG A 102 -1.59 30.08 0.90
C ARG A 102 -2.97 30.22 1.56
N GLU A 103 -4.00 30.52 0.79
CA GLU A 103 -5.38 30.60 1.32
C GLU A 103 -5.90 29.24 1.76
N LEU A 104 -5.63 28.17 1.00
CA LEU A 104 -5.97 26.80 1.38
C LEU A 104 -5.23 26.37 2.66
N GLU A 105 -3.93 26.62 2.72
CA GLU A 105 -3.13 26.34 3.92
C GLU A 105 -3.64 27.12 5.14
N ALA A 106 -4.02 28.39 4.96
CA ALA A 106 -4.60 29.19 6.04
C ALA A 106 -5.93 28.60 6.53
N GLN A 107 -6.81 28.17 5.63
CA GLN A 107 -8.08 27.53 5.98
C GLN A 107 -7.86 26.21 6.73
N ASP A 108 -6.93 25.38 6.28
CA ASP A 108 -6.64 24.10 6.93
C ASP A 108 -5.98 24.31 8.29
N ASN A 109 -5.10 25.29 8.43
CA ASN A 109 -4.55 25.69 9.73
C ASN A 109 -5.64 26.14 10.72
N ILE A 110 -6.65 26.87 10.24
CA ILE A 110 -7.80 27.26 11.08
C ILE A 110 -8.57 26.02 11.54
N LYS A 111 -8.89 25.08 10.64
CA LYS A 111 -9.59 23.83 10.98
C LYS A 111 -8.81 23.01 12.00
N ILE A 112 -7.51 22.84 11.80
CA ILE A 112 -6.63 22.12 12.74
C ILE A 112 -6.66 22.78 14.12
N MET A 113 -6.61 24.12 14.19
CA MET A 113 -6.73 24.83 15.47
C MET A 113 -8.09 24.61 16.14
N GLU A 114 -9.18 24.57 15.38
CA GLU A 114 -10.52 24.27 15.91
C GLU A 114 -10.59 22.84 16.45
N GLU A 115 -10.08 21.86 15.71
CA GLU A 115 -9.99 20.46 16.16
C GLU A 115 -9.19 20.35 17.46
N ILE A 116 -8.02 20.98 17.55
CA ILE A 116 -7.21 21.01 18.78
C ILE A 116 -8.01 21.59 19.95
N LYS A 117 -8.75 22.69 19.75
CA LYS A 117 -9.58 23.29 20.79
C LYS A 117 -10.68 22.33 21.25
N THR A 118 -11.35 21.64 20.32
CA THR A 118 -12.40 20.66 20.69
C THR A 118 -11.85 19.48 21.47
N VAL A 119 -10.67 18.97 21.09
CA VAL A 119 -9.98 17.89 21.82
C VAL A 119 -9.62 18.35 23.23
N GLN A 120 -9.04 19.54 23.38
CA GLN A 120 -8.70 20.09 24.70
C GLN A 120 -9.94 20.31 25.58
N GLU A 121 -11.06 20.77 25.00
CA GLU A 121 -12.31 20.93 25.75
C GLU A 121 -12.88 19.58 26.19
N ASN A 122 -12.85 18.58 25.32
CA ASN A 122 -13.29 17.21 25.64
C ASN A 122 -12.43 16.59 26.74
N GLU A 123 -11.10 16.74 26.68
CA GLU A 123 -10.20 16.29 27.75
C GLU A 123 -10.50 16.97 29.09
N ARG A 124 -10.78 18.28 29.08
CA ARG A 124 -11.17 19.00 30.31
C ARG A 124 -12.49 18.47 30.87
N LYS A 125 -13.50 18.26 30.02
CA LYS A 125 -14.80 17.68 30.42
C LYS A 125 -14.63 16.26 30.97
N GLU A 126 -13.77 15.44 30.36
CA GLU A 126 -13.52 14.07 30.83
C GLU A 126 -12.79 14.06 32.18
N LYS A 127 -11.76 14.92 32.35
CA LYS A 127 -11.08 15.09 33.64
C LYS A 127 -12.04 15.54 34.74
N GLU A 128 -12.94 16.47 34.44
CA GLU A 128 -13.96 16.94 35.39
C GLU A 128 -14.95 15.82 35.75
N ARG A 129 -15.44 15.06 34.76
CA ARG A 129 -16.30 13.88 35.00
C ARG A 129 -15.62 12.85 35.89
N LYS A 130 -14.34 12.54 35.64
CA LYS A 130 -13.54 11.63 36.47
C LYS A 130 -13.41 12.14 37.91
N ARG A 131 -13.14 13.43 38.10
CA ARG A 131 -13.09 14.06 39.44
C ARG A 131 -14.42 13.94 40.17
N GLN A 132 -15.53 14.22 39.49
CA GLN A 132 -16.86 14.11 40.07
C GLN A 132 -17.21 12.66 40.45
N LEU A 133 -16.82 11.68 39.64
CA LEU A 133 -17.01 10.27 39.94
C LEU A 133 -16.23 9.87 41.20
N VAL A 134 -14.93 10.18 41.26
CA VAL A 134 -14.11 9.91 42.45
C VAL A 134 -14.68 10.57 43.69
N MET A 135 -15.18 11.81 43.59
CA MET A 135 -15.80 12.49 44.72
C MET A 135 -17.06 11.76 45.20
N LYS A 136 -17.91 11.29 44.29
CA LYS A 136 -19.11 10.51 44.63
C LYS A 136 -18.73 9.19 45.31
N ASP A 137 -17.77 8.46 44.76
CA ASP A 137 -17.31 7.19 45.33
C ASP A 137 -16.75 7.37 46.74
N VAL A 138 -16.01 8.46 47.00
CA VAL A 138 -15.52 8.78 48.35
C VAL A 138 -16.67 9.06 49.32
N ILE A 139 -17.70 9.78 48.89
CA ILE A 139 -18.88 10.08 49.71
C ILE A 139 -19.65 8.79 50.02
N GLU A 140 -19.89 7.95 49.01
CA GLU A 140 -20.58 6.67 49.16
C GLU A 140 -19.80 5.71 50.06
N ASN A 141 -18.49 5.57 49.87
CA ASN A 141 -17.65 4.76 50.74
C ASN A 141 -17.71 5.24 52.20
N ARG A 142 -17.64 6.55 52.43
CA ARG A 142 -17.73 7.11 53.79
C ARG A 142 -19.10 6.83 54.43
N ARG A 143 -20.16 6.88 53.64
CA ARG A 143 -21.51 6.51 54.10
C ARG A 143 -21.61 5.03 54.45
N LEU A 144 -21.11 4.15 53.59
CA LEU A 144 -21.11 2.70 53.83
C LEU A 144 -20.32 2.33 55.08
N ILE A 145 -19.15 2.96 55.29
CA ILE A 145 -18.36 2.77 56.52
C ILE A 145 -19.16 3.19 57.76
N ALA A 146 -19.85 4.34 57.71
CA ALA A 146 -20.66 4.79 58.84
C ALA A 146 -21.86 3.88 59.13
N GLU A 147 -22.52 3.38 58.09
CA GLU A 147 -23.62 2.40 58.22
C GLU A 147 -23.11 1.07 58.81
N PHE A 148 -21.94 0.61 58.37
CA PHE A 148 -21.28 -0.58 58.91
C PHE A 148 -20.87 -0.41 60.38
N GLU A 149 -20.25 0.72 60.74
CA GLU A 149 -19.91 1.03 62.14
C GLU A 149 -21.15 1.09 63.05
N ALA A 150 -22.27 1.61 62.54
CA ALA A 150 -23.53 1.63 63.28
C ALA A 150 -24.09 0.22 63.50
N GLN A 151 -24.02 -0.66 62.50
CA GLN A 151 -24.40 -2.07 62.63
C GLN A 151 -23.52 -2.80 63.64
N CYS A 152 -22.19 -2.64 63.58
CA CYS A 152 -21.29 -3.26 64.54
C CYS A 152 -21.55 -2.80 65.98
N LYS A 153 -21.93 -1.53 66.19
CA LYS A 153 -22.32 -1.03 67.52
C LYS A 153 -23.62 -1.68 68.02
N GLN A 154 -24.62 -1.84 67.14
CA GLN A 154 -25.86 -2.52 67.49
C GLN A 154 -25.61 -3.98 67.85
N GLU A 155 -24.80 -4.69 67.06
CA GLU A 155 -24.40 -6.08 67.36
C GLU A 155 -23.69 -6.19 68.72
N GLN A 156 -22.77 -5.26 69.02
CA GLN A 156 -22.11 -5.21 70.34
C GLN A 156 -23.10 -4.98 71.48
N GLU A 157 -24.04 -4.05 71.34
CA GLU A 157 -25.08 -3.80 72.34
C GLU A 157 -25.97 -5.04 72.57
N GLU A 158 -26.32 -5.76 71.51
CA GLU A 158 -27.08 -7.02 71.58
C GLU A 158 -26.30 -8.14 72.29
N GLU A 159 -25.01 -8.28 71.98
CA GLU A 159 -24.12 -9.25 72.63
C GLU A 159 -23.95 -8.95 74.12
N GLU A 160 -23.73 -7.69 74.48
CA GLU A 160 -23.63 -7.27 75.88
C GLU A 160 -24.94 -7.53 76.64
N ALA A 161 -26.09 -7.23 76.03
CA ALA A 161 -27.40 -7.54 76.60
C ALA A 161 -27.58 -9.06 76.82
N ALA A 162 -27.18 -9.89 75.86
CA ALA A 162 -27.22 -11.34 75.99
C ALA A 162 -26.32 -11.83 77.14
N ILE A 163 -25.10 -11.30 77.26
CA ILE A 163 -24.18 -11.61 78.37
C ILE A 163 -24.83 -11.27 79.72
N HIS A 164 -25.47 -10.10 79.83
CA HIS A 164 -26.17 -9.68 81.05
C HIS A 164 -27.34 -10.60 81.39
N ILE A 165 -28.17 -10.99 80.42
CA ILE A 165 -29.28 -11.94 80.61
C ILE A 165 -28.74 -13.29 81.11
N HIS A 166 -27.66 -13.80 80.50
CA HIS A 166 -27.04 -15.05 80.93
C HIS A 166 -26.45 -14.95 82.34
N ALA A 167 -25.78 -13.86 82.68
CA ALA A 167 -25.24 -13.63 84.01
C ALA A 167 -26.35 -13.57 85.08
N ASN A 168 -27.44 -12.86 84.80
CA ASN A 168 -28.61 -12.78 85.69
C ASN A 168 -29.30 -14.13 85.85
N THR A 169 -29.42 -14.89 84.77
CA THR A 169 -29.98 -16.25 84.79
C THR A 169 -29.12 -17.19 85.63
N LYS A 170 -27.79 -17.15 85.48
CA LYS A 170 -26.85 -17.91 86.32
C LYS A 170 -26.99 -17.54 87.80
N LYS A 171 -27.08 -16.24 88.14
CA LYS A 171 -27.33 -15.77 89.51
C LYS A 171 -28.66 -16.30 90.06
N ARG A 172 -29.73 -16.27 89.26
CA ARG A 172 -31.06 -16.79 89.65
C ARG A 172 -31.00 -18.30 89.91
N ILE A 173 -30.38 -19.06 89.02
CA ILE A 173 -30.21 -20.53 89.20
C ILE A 173 -29.40 -20.82 90.47
N ALA A 174 -28.34 -20.06 90.75
CA ALA A 174 -27.56 -20.23 91.98
C ALA A 174 -28.38 -19.94 93.25
N LYS A 175 -29.26 -18.92 93.25
CA LYS A 175 -30.19 -18.66 94.35
C LYS A 175 -31.16 -19.82 94.56
N ILE A 176 -31.80 -20.30 93.48
CA ILE A 176 -32.72 -21.43 93.53
C ILE A 176 -32.02 -22.70 94.06
N LYS A 177 -30.78 -22.97 93.61
CA LYS A 177 -29.99 -24.10 94.12
C LYS A 177 -29.74 -23.97 95.63
N LYS A 178 -29.38 -22.78 96.11
CA LYS A 178 -29.13 -22.51 97.54
C LYS A 178 -30.42 -22.59 98.37
N GLU A 179 -31.56 -22.19 97.82
CA GLU A 179 -32.87 -22.35 98.45
C GLU A 179 -33.25 -23.82 98.56
N LYS A 180 -33.12 -24.59 97.46
CA LYS A 180 -33.34 -26.05 97.47
C LYS A 180 -32.42 -26.78 98.44
N GLU A 181 -31.15 -26.41 98.51
CA GLU A 181 -30.21 -27.01 99.46
C GLU A 181 -30.60 -26.73 100.92
N ARG A 182 -31.17 -25.55 101.21
CA ARG A 182 -31.72 -25.23 102.53
C ARG A 182 -33.00 -26.00 102.81
N GLU A 183 -33.91 -26.10 101.84
CA GLU A 183 -35.13 -26.90 101.94
C GLU A 183 -34.80 -28.38 102.19
N GLU A 184 -33.85 -28.95 101.44
CA GLU A 184 -33.36 -30.32 101.64
C GLU A 184 -32.66 -30.49 103.00
N ALA A 185 -31.93 -29.48 103.49
CA ALA A 185 -31.34 -29.52 104.83
C ALA A 185 -32.40 -29.51 105.93
N ILE A 186 -33.45 -28.68 105.80
CA ILE A 186 -34.57 -28.64 106.73
C ILE A 186 -35.39 -29.92 106.65
N GLU A 187 -35.67 -30.44 105.46
CA GLU A 187 -36.40 -31.70 105.28
C GLU A 187 -35.59 -32.89 105.83
N ASN A 188 -34.27 -32.90 105.66
CA ASN A 188 -33.39 -33.88 106.29
C ASN A 188 -33.35 -33.73 107.82
N GLN A 189 -33.45 -32.52 108.36
CA GLN A 189 -33.56 -32.28 109.79
C GLN A 189 -34.91 -32.79 110.33
N ILE A 190 -36.01 -32.47 109.66
CA ILE A 190 -37.36 -33.00 109.95
C ILE A 190 -37.39 -34.52 109.78
N ARG A 191 -36.68 -35.09 108.79
CA ARG A 191 -36.56 -36.54 108.60
C ARG A 191 -35.75 -37.18 109.73
N ARG A 192 -34.69 -36.55 110.22
CA ARG A 192 -33.94 -37.00 111.41
C ARG A 192 -34.77 -36.91 112.68
N GLU A 193 -35.58 -35.86 112.84
CA GLU A 193 -36.54 -35.71 113.93
C GLU A 193 -37.69 -36.73 113.85
N LYS A 194 -38.22 -36.97 112.65
CA LYS A 194 -39.22 -38.03 112.40
C LYS A 194 -38.64 -39.42 112.57
N ILE A 195 -37.38 -39.68 112.20
CA ILE A 195 -36.71 -40.96 112.48
C ILE A 195 -36.47 -41.10 113.99
N SER A 196 -36.06 -40.04 114.69
CA SER A 196 -35.99 -40.01 116.16
C SER A 196 -37.36 -40.32 116.81
N GLN A 197 -38.44 -39.73 116.31
CA GLN A 197 -39.81 -39.96 116.80
C GLN A 197 -40.41 -41.31 116.37
N THR A 198 -40.05 -41.84 115.19
CA THR A 198 -40.57 -43.14 114.69
C THR A 198 -39.75 -44.34 115.18
N VAL A 199 -38.47 -44.16 115.53
CA VAL A 199 -37.70 -45.14 116.32
C VAL A 199 -38.27 -45.23 117.75
N ALA A 200 -38.86 -44.15 118.27
CA ALA A 200 -39.61 -44.17 119.53
C ALA A 200 -41.05 -44.69 119.41
N ALA A 201 -41.71 -44.54 118.25
CA ALA A 201 -43.13 -44.88 118.07
C ALA A 201 -43.41 -46.16 117.27
N LYS A 202 -42.38 -46.88 116.79
CA LYS A 202 -42.55 -48.13 116.03
C LYS A 202 -41.66 -49.27 116.55
N ALA A 203 -41.90 -49.62 117.81
CA ALA A 203 -41.45 -50.86 118.43
C ALA A 203 -42.53 -51.96 118.49
N ALA A 204 -43.66 -51.80 117.79
CA ALA A 204 -44.58 -52.92 117.55
C ALA A 204 -45.40 -52.67 116.28
N ASP A 205 -45.41 -53.68 115.41
CA ASP A 205 -46.38 -53.93 114.34
C ASP A 205 -46.30 -53.04 113.09
N ARG A 206 -45.16 -53.13 112.40
CA ARG A 206 -45.13 -53.07 110.93
C ARG A 206 -44.88 -54.48 110.42
N ASP A 207 -45.63 -54.91 109.40
CA ASP A 207 -45.16 -55.78 108.30
C ASP A 207 -46.32 -56.39 107.50
N ALA A 208 -47.55 -56.41 108.04
CA ALA A 208 -48.71 -56.94 107.30
C ALA A 208 -49.45 -55.90 106.42
N GLU A 209 -49.56 -54.65 106.86
CA GLU A 209 -50.30 -53.60 106.14
C GLU A 209 -49.46 -52.88 105.06
N GLU A 210 -48.12 -52.83 105.22
CA GLU A 210 -47.21 -52.18 104.27
C GLU A 210 -47.21 -52.89 102.90
N ASN A 211 -47.32 -54.23 102.89
CA ASN A 211 -47.31 -55.02 101.65
C ASN A 211 -48.53 -54.77 100.74
N ARG A 212 -49.68 -54.36 101.28
CA ARG A 212 -50.87 -54.00 100.47
C ARG A 212 -50.77 -52.61 99.85
N ILE A 213 -50.14 -51.65 100.55
CA ILE A 213 -49.92 -50.29 100.06
C ILE A 213 -48.83 -50.27 98.97
N ILE A 214 -47.79 -51.10 99.12
CA ILE A 214 -46.70 -51.24 98.15
C ILE A 214 -47.22 -51.72 96.78
N GLN A 215 -48.15 -52.67 96.73
CA GLN A 215 -48.69 -53.19 95.45
C GLN A 215 -49.54 -52.16 94.69
N LYS A 216 -50.32 -51.32 95.38
CA LYS A 216 -51.04 -50.20 94.73
C LYS A 216 -50.09 -49.11 94.22
N ALA A 217 -49.04 -48.80 94.98
CA ALA A 217 -48.03 -47.82 94.56
C ALA A 217 -47.19 -48.30 93.37
N LEU A 218 -46.95 -49.61 93.25
CA LEU A 218 -46.27 -50.21 92.10
C LEU A 218 -47.13 -50.11 90.82
N ALA A 219 -48.44 -50.38 90.90
CA ALA A 219 -49.34 -50.26 89.74
C ALA A 219 -49.45 -48.81 89.21
N GLU A 220 -49.50 -47.81 90.09
CA GLU A 220 -49.53 -46.39 89.70
C GLU A 220 -48.17 -45.91 89.15
N ARG A 221 -47.07 -46.52 89.60
CA ARG A 221 -45.73 -46.28 89.06
C ARG A 221 -45.56 -46.90 87.67
N GLU A 222 -46.04 -48.13 87.46
CA GLU A 222 -46.03 -48.80 86.16
C GLU A 222 -46.88 -48.03 85.13
N ALA A 223 -48.03 -47.49 85.53
CA ALA A 223 -48.84 -46.63 84.66
C ALA A 223 -48.09 -45.35 84.23
N ARG A 224 -47.41 -44.67 85.16
CA ARG A 224 -46.59 -43.47 84.86
C ARG A 224 -45.34 -43.79 84.03
N GLU A 225 -44.69 -44.92 84.28
CA GLU A 225 -43.55 -45.37 83.49
C GLU A 225 -43.97 -45.74 82.06
N ASN A 226 -45.14 -46.36 81.87
CA ASN A 226 -45.69 -46.65 80.55
C ASN A 226 -46.06 -45.37 79.77
N GLU A 227 -46.67 -44.37 80.40
CA GLU A 227 -46.94 -43.07 79.75
C GLU A 227 -45.64 -42.34 79.34
N LEU A 228 -44.60 -42.41 80.17
CA LEU A 228 -43.29 -41.85 79.85
C LEU A 228 -42.61 -42.61 78.70
N LEU A 229 -42.75 -43.93 78.64
CA LEU A 229 -42.25 -44.76 77.55
C LEU A 229 -42.95 -44.44 76.23
N GLU A 230 -44.28 -44.27 76.24
CA GLU A 230 -45.04 -43.89 75.04
C GLU A 230 -44.68 -42.47 74.55
N LYS A 231 -44.51 -41.50 75.46
CA LYS A 231 -44.00 -40.16 75.10
C LYS A 231 -42.58 -40.21 74.51
N LYS A 232 -41.69 -41.05 75.06
CA LYS A 232 -40.34 -41.27 74.52
C LYS A 232 -40.36 -41.94 73.15
N LYS A 233 -41.26 -42.91 72.91
CA LYS A 233 -41.45 -43.53 71.59
C LYS A 233 -41.97 -42.52 70.57
N ALA A 234 -43.02 -41.75 70.91
CA ALA A 234 -43.57 -40.72 70.05
C ALA A 234 -42.53 -39.65 69.68
N TYR A 235 -41.71 -39.20 70.64
CA TYR A 235 -40.62 -38.26 70.40
C TYR A 235 -39.54 -38.84 69.47
N LYS A 236 -39.14 -40.10 69.69
CA LYS A 236 -38.19 -40.79 68.78
C LYS A 236 -38.74 -40.90 67.36
N GLU A 237 -40.02 -41.22 67.20
CA GLU A 237 -40.65 -41.30 65.88
C GLU A 237 -40.77 -39.94 65.18
N GLN A 238 -41.00 -38.86 65.93
CA GLN A 238 -40.97 -37.50 65.40
C GLN A 238 -39.56 -37.14 64.92
N LEU A 239 -38.54 -37.40 65.74
CA LEU A 239 -37.14 -37.15 65.38
C LEU A 239 -36.72 -37.92 64.12
N VAL A 240 -37.09 -39.21 64.02
CA VAL A 240 -36.82 -40.02 62.81
C VAL A 240 -37.54 -39.46 61.58
N ARG A 241 -38.75 -38.93 61.73
CA ARG A 241 -39.50 -38.30 60.63
C ARG A 241 -38.84 -36.99 60.19
N GLU A 242 -38.40 -36.15 61.12
CA GLU A 242 -37.68 -34.90 60.82
C GLU A 242 -36.36 -35.18 60.11
N LEU A 243 -35.57 -36.12 60.62
CA LEU A 243 -34.29 -36.50 60.03
C LEU A 243 -34.46 -37.08 58.61
N LYS A 244 -35.52 -37.86 58.36
CA LYS A 244 -35.87 -38.32 57.00
C LYS A 244 -36.26 -37.15 56.07
N LYS A 245 -37.02 -36.16 56.56
CA LYS A 245 -37.40 -34.98 55.77
C LYS A 245 -36.19 -34.11 55.43
N GLU A 246 -35.31 -33.87 56.39
CA GLU A 246 -34.05 -33.13 56.18
C GLU A 246 -33.15 -33.86 55.18
N ARG A 247 -33.03 -35.19 55.29
CA ARG A 247 -32.24 -35.98 54.34
C ARG A 247 -32.81 -35.91 52.92
N LEU A 248 -34.14 -35.99 52.77
CA LEU A 248 -34.80 -35.82 51.48
C LEU A 248 -34.63 -34.41 50.92
N HIS A 249 -34.67 -33.38 51.77
CA HIS A 249 -34.44 -32.00 51.37
C HIS A 249 -32.99 -31.78 50.88
N GLN A 250 -32.01 -32.32 51.61
CA GLN A 250 -30.60 -32.28 51.19
C GLN A 250 -30.38 -32.96 49.83
N LEU A 251 -30.96 -34.15 49.62
CA LEU A 251 -30.85 -34.85 48.34
C LEU A 251 -31.44 -34.04 47.17
N LYS A 252 -32.57 -33.37 47.38
CA LYS A 252 -33.16 -32.47 46.37
C LYS A 252 -32.24 -31.29 46.04
N LEU A 253 -31.66 -30.64 47.05
CA LEU A 253 -30.72 -29.55 46.84
C LEU A 253 -29.48 -30.02 46.07
N GLU A 254 -28.92 -31.18 46.42
CA GLU A 254 -27.77 -31.76 45.70
C GLU A 254 -28.12 -32.09 44.24
N GLU A 255 -29.35 -32.57 43.97
CA GLU A 255 -29.83 -32.83 42.61
C GLU A 255 -29.99 -31.53 41.81
N GLU A 256 -30.57 -30.49 42.41
CA GLU A 256 -30.73 -29.16 41.79
C GLU A 256 -29.37 -28.50 41.51
N GLU A 257 -28.41 -28.61 42.43
CA GLU A 257 -27.03 -28.15 42.20
C GLU A 257 -26.35 -28.89 41.06
N LYS A 258 -26.49 -30.23 41.00
CA LYS A 258 -25.96 -31.02 39.88
C LYS A 258 -26.61 -30.64 38.55
N GLN A 259 -27.90 -30.34 38.54
CA GLN A 259 -28.60 -29.87 37.33
C GLN A 259 -28.07 -28.49 36.90
N ARG A 260 -27.95 -27.53 37.83
CA ARG A 260 -27.37 -26.21 37.56
C ARG A 260 -25.94 -26.31 37.03
N GLN A 261 -25.10 -27.18 37.61
CA GLN A 261 -23.74 -27.41 37.10
C GLN A 261 -23.73 -27.98 35.67
N LYS A 262 -24.63 -28.93 35.35
CA LYS A 262 -24.77 -29.46 33.99
C LYS A 262 -25.21 -28.38 33.00
N GLU A 263 -26.12 -27.50 33.38
CA GLU A 263 -26.57 -26.38 32.55
C GLU A 263 -25.46 -25.36 32.31
N LEU A 264 -24.71 -24.98 33.35
CA LEU A 264 -23.55 -24.12 33.24
C LEU A 264 -22.48 -24.73 32.32
N MET A 265 -22.24 -26.04 32.43
CA MET A 265 -21.30 -26.74 31.55
C MET A 265 -21.79 -26.74 30.10
N LYS A 266 -23.08 -27.03 29.85
CA LYS A 266 -23.69 -26.95 28.51
C LYS A 266 -23.55 -25.54 27.93
N PHE A 267 -23.83 -24.51 28.72
CA PHE A 267 -23.69 -23.11 28.30
C PHE A 267 -22.23 -22.77 27.97
N SER A 268 -21.29 -23.20 28.81
CA SER A 268 -19.85 -23.00 28.56
C SER A 268 -19.40 -23.66 27.26
N ILE A 269 -19.81 -24.91 27.02
CA ILE A 269 -19.50 -25.64 25.78
C ILE A 269 -20.10 -24.91 24.57
N MET A 270 -21.37 -24.49 24.64
CA MET A 270 -22.03 -23.77 23.56
C MET A 270 -21.30 -22.45 23.23
N GLN A 271 -20.87 -21.71 24.26
CA GLN A 271 -20.11 -20.48 24.06
C GLN A 271 -18.74 -20.74 23.42
N ARG A 272 -18.05 -21.81 23.81
CA ARG A 272 -16.79 -22.22 23.18
C ARG A 272 -16.97 -22.60 21.72
N LEU A 273 -18.03 -23.34 21.39
CA LEU A 273 -18.36 -23.71 20.01
C LEU A 273 -18.65 -22.47 19.17
N LYS A 274 -19.50 -21.56 19.66
CA LYS A 274 -19.79 -20.29 18.99
C LYS A 274 -18.53 -19.45 18.77
N ASN A 275 -17.66 -19.36 19.78
CA ASN A 275 -16.39 -18.65 19.64
C ASN A 275 -15.47 -19.34 18.62
N SER A 276 -15.46 -20.67 18.56
CA SER A 276 -14.71 -21.44 17.57
C SER A 276 -15.21 -21.19 16.15
N GLU A 277 -16.53 -21.12 15.95
CA GLU A 277 -17.14 -20.79 14.66
C GLU A 277 -16.76 -19.37 14.22
N VAL A 278 -16.90 -18.38 15.10
CA VAL A 278 -16.51 -16.99 14.81
C VAL A 278 -15.01 -16.88 14.49
N ASN A 279 -14.17 -17.58 15.23
CA ASN A 279 -12.73 -17.61 14.97
C ASN A 279 -12.42 -18.29 13.62
N ALA A 280 -13.10 -19.39 13.30
CA ALA A 280 -12.94 -20.07 12.01
C ALA A 280 -13.33 -19.15 10.85
N GLU A 281 -14.49 -18.50 10.92
CA GLU A 281 -14.93 -17.52 9.93
C GLU A 281 -13.95 -16.37 9.76
N PHE A 282 -13.40 -15.85 10.87
CA PHE A 282 -12.38 -14.81 10.83
C PHE A 282 -11.10 -15.29 10.14
N THR A 283 -10.64 -16.50 10.45
CA THR A 283 -9.47 -17.09 9.79
C THR A 283 -9.71 -17.34 8.31
N ASP A 284 -10.89 -17.79 7.93
CA ASP A 284 -11.25 -18.05 6.53
C ASP A 284 -11.29 -16.75 5.72
N LYS A 285 -11.93 -15.70 6.26
CA LYS A 285 -11.92 -14.36 5.66
C LYS A 285 -10.50 -13.80 5.50
N MET A 286 -9.64 -14.02 6.49
CA MET A 286 -8.22 -13.61 6.41
C MET A 286 -7.46 -14.39 5.33
N GLN A 287 -7.70 -15.70 5.20
CA GLN A 287 -7.10 -16.50 4.14
C GLN A 287 -7.64 -16.13 2.76
N GLU A 288 -8.93 -15.84 2.64
CA GLU A 288 -9.56 -15.39 1.40
C GLU A 288 -8.96 -14.08 0.91
N LYS A 289 -8.85 -13.07 1.79
CA LYS A 289 -8.14 -11.83 1.46
C LYS A 289 -6.69 -12.05 1.02
N LYS A 290 -5.97 -12.98 1.66
CA LYS A 290 -4.61 -13.36 1.21
C LYS A 290 -4.63 -13.97 -0.19
N ARG A 291 -5.60 -14.83 -0.50
CA ARG A 291 -5.76 -15.42 -1.84
C ARG A 291 -6.10 -14.36 -2.88
N GLU A 292 -7.03 -13.45 -2.59
CA GLU A 292 -7.38 -12.33 -3.46
C GLU A 292 -6.16 -11.45 -3.75
N ASN A 293 -5.40 -11.07 -2.73
CA ASN A 293 -4.19 -10.28 -2.89
C ASN A 293 -3.14 -11.01 -3.73
N MET A 294 -2.96 -12.33 -3.55
CA MET A 294 -2.05 -13.10 -4.40
C MET A 294 -2.49 -13.10 -5.87
N VAL A 295 -3.80 -13.22 -6.14
CA VAL A 295 -4.33 -13.17 -7.52
C VAL A 295 -4.13 -11.78 -8.13
N ILE A 296 -4.39 -10.72 -7.37
CA ILE A 296 -4.19 -9.34 -7.82
C ILE A 296 -2.71 -9.09 -8.12
N ASN A 297 -1.81 -9.43 -7.20
CA ASN A 297 -0.37 -9.26 -7.38
C ASN A 297 0.14 -10.04 -8.59
N ARG A 298 -0.36 -11.27 -8.81
CA ARG A 298 -0.01 -12.05 -9.99
C ARG A 298 -0.42 -11.36 -11.29
N LYS A 299 -1.63 -10.80 -11.36
CA LYS A 299 -2.08 -10.03 -12.53
C LYS A 299 -1.18 -8.83 -12.80
N ILE A 300 -0.83 -8.07 -11.75
CA ILE A 300 0.07 -6.92 -11.86
C ILE A 300 1.45 -7.36 -12.39
N TRP A 301 2.00 -8.45 -11.87
CA TRP A 301 3.29 -8.95 -12.36
C TRP A 301 3.22 -9.47 -13.80
N ASP A 302 2.13 -10.14 -14.18
CA ASP A 302 1.92 -10.60 -15.55
C ASP A 302 1.80 -9.41 -16.52
N GLU A 303 1.14 -8.32 -16.11
CA GLU A 303 1.06 -7.05 -16.87
C GLU A 303 2.44 -6.41 -17.02
N GLN A 304 3.19 -6.27 -15.92
CA GLN A 304 4.55 -5.73 -15.94
C GLN A 304 5.50 -6.56 -16.83
N CYS A 305 5.38 -7.89 -16.81
CA CYS A 305 6.18 -8.74 -17.68
C CYS A 305 5.86 -8.48 -19.17
N LYS A 306 4.58 -8.33 -19.52
CA LYS A 306 4.16 -8.01 -20.89
C LYS A 306 4.66 -6.63 -21.33
N GLU A 307 4.60 -5.64 -20.44
CA GLU A 307 5.12 -4.29 -20.72
C GLU A 307 6.64 -4.33 -20.99
N ILE A 308 7.40 -5.02 -20.15
CA ILE A 308 8.85 -5.17 -20.33
C ILE A 308 9.17 -5.93 -21.63
N GLU A 309 8.42 -6.99 -21.94
CA GLU A 309 8.60 -7.72 -23.20
C GLU A 309 8.29 -6.85 -24.42
N ALA A 310 7.22 -6.05 -24.36
CA ALA A 310 6.87 -5.11 -25.43
C ALA A 310 7.96 -4.06 -25.64
N LEU A 311 8.51 -3.50 -24.56
CA LEU A 311 9.64 -2.56 -24.63
C LEU A 311 10.87 -3.21 -25.27
N ARG A 312 11.25 -4.43 -24.87
CA ARG A 312 12.37 -5.16 -25.48
C ARG A 312 12.15 -5.50 -26.95
N VAL A 313 10.92 -5.73 -27.37
CA VAL A 313 10.60 -5.94 -28.79
C VAL A 313 10.74 -4.62 -29.56
N ALA A 314 10.26 -3.51 -29.00
CA ALA A 314 10.40 -2.19 -29.60
C ALA A 314 11.89 -1.76 -29.72
N GLU A 315 12.68 -1.91 -28.66
CA GLU A 315 14.13 -1.63 -28.68
C GLU A 315 14.85 -2.44 -29.76
N ARG A 316 14.55 -3.75 -29.88
CA ARG A 316 15.14 -4.59 -30.93
C ARG A 316 14.73 -4.14 -32.33
N ALA A 317 13.49 -3.68 -32.51
CA ALA A 317 13.05 -3.16 -33.80
C ALA A 317 13.78 -1.85 -34.14
N GLU A 318 13.94 -0.95 -33.17
CA GLU A 318 14.69 0.29 -33.34
C GLU A 318 16.18 0.04 -33.66
N ASP A 319 16.79 -0.95 -33.03
CA ASP A 319 18.17 -1.38 -33.31
C ASP A 319 18.30 -1.92 -34.74
N ILE A 320 17.38 -2.79 -35.17
CA ILE A 320 17.36 -3.33 -36.53
C ILE A 320 17.21 -2.19 -37.55
N ASP A 321 16.30 -1.25 -37.30
CA ASP A 321 16.08 -0.09 -38.15
C ASP A 321 17.31 0.84 -38.19
N ALA A 322 17.99 1.03 -37.05
CA ALA A 322 19.22 1.82 -36.97
C ALA A 322 20.35 1.17 -37.79
N VAL A 323 20.51 -0.15 -37.68
CA VAL A 323 21.47 -0.91 -38.50
C VAL A 323 21.11 -0.81 -39.99
N ALA A 324 19.83 -0.94 -40.34
CA ALA A 324 19.38 -0.78 -41.72
C ALA A 324 19.71 0.60 -42.29
N ARG A 325 19.43 1.68 -41.53
CA ARG A 325 19.79 3.06 -41.92
C ARG A 325 21.31 3.23 -42.08
N ALA A 326 22.11 2.67 -41.17
CA ALA A 326 23.56 2.74 -41.29
C ALA A 326 24.08 2.03 -42.56
N VAL A 327 23.52 0.86 -42.89
CA VAL A 327 23.82 0.14 -44.13
C VAL A 327 23.42 0.95 -45.36
N GLU A 328 22.27 1.63 -45.35
CA GLU A 328 21.86 2.53 -46.43
C GLU A 328 22.84 3.71 -46.61
N CYS A 329 23.29 4.32 -45.51
CA CYS A 329 24.30 5.38 -45.55
C CYS A 329 25.63 4.90 -46.14
N TRP A 330 26.15 3.74 -45.69
CA TRP A 330 27.38 3.17 -46.24
C TRP A 330 27.25 2.87 -47.73
N ASN A 331 26.13 2.26 -48.14
CA ASN A 331 25.86 2.00 -49.56
C ASN A 331 25.79 3.28 -50.39
N LEU A 332 25.32 4.40 -49.81
CA LEU A 332 25.28 5.70 -50.48
C LEU A 332 26.69 6.30 -50.61
N GLU A 333 27.49 6.26 -49.55
CA GLU A 333 28.89 6.70 -49.57
C GLU A 333 29.71 5.93 -50.61
N ASP A 334 29.54 4.60 -50.66
CA ASP A 334 30.19 3.73 -51.65
C ASP A 334 29.79 4.09 -53.09
N LYS A 335 28.50 4.38 -53.32
CA LYS A 335 28.01 4.85 -54.63
C LYS A 335 28.63 6.19 -55.01
N ILE A 336 28.61 7.17 -54.11
CA ILE A 336 29.19 8.50 -54.33
C ILE A 336 30.68 8.38 -54.66
N PHE A 337 31.42 7.54 -53.93
CA PHE A 337 32.84 7.29 -54.21
C PHE A 337 33.05 6.71 -55.61
N LEU A 338 32.24 5.72 -56.03
CA LEU A 338 32.36 5.10 -57.34
C LEU A 338 31.99 6.06 -58.48
N GLU A 339 30.91 6.82 -58.33
CA GLU A 339 30.51 7.87 -59.27
C GLU A 339 31.61 8.92 -59.42
N TYR A 340 32.15 9.41 -58.30
CA TYR A 340 33.26 10.34 -58.32
C TYR A 340 34.50 9.73 -59.00
N ALA A 341 34.88 8.51 -58.65
CA ALA A 341 36.01 7.83 -59.26
C ALA A 341 35.86 7.66 -60.78
N GLU A 342 34.63 7.45 -61.27
CA GLU A 342 34.32 7.40 -62.70
C GLU A 342 34.49 8.76 -63.37
N THR A 343 34.00 9.86 -62.77
CA THR A 343 34.22 11.21 -63.30
C THR A 343 35.72 11.56 -63.39
N VAL A 344 36.52 11.22 -62.38
CA VAL A 344 37.97 11.47 -62.40
C VAL A 344 38.70 10.59 -63.43
N LEU A 345 38.23 9.35 -63.65
CA LEU A 345 38.74 8.49 -64.72
C LEU A 345 38.45 9.09 -66.10
N GLU A 346 37.25 9.61 -66.33
CA GLU A 346 36.90 10.28 -67.59
C GLU A 346 37.75 11.53 -67.84
N GLU A 347 37.93 12.37 -66.82
CA GLU A 347 38.82 13.53 -66.92
C GLU A 347 40.26 13.14 -67.21
N SER A 348 40.77 12.10 -66.53
CA SER A 348 42.14 11.62 -66.71
C SER A 348 42.35 11.02 -68.09
N ARG A 349 41.33 10.35 -68.65
CA ARG A 349 41.33 9.85 -70.03
C ARG A 349 41.38 11.00 -71.03
N LYS A 350 40.57 12.06 -70.84
CA LYS A 350 40.60 13.28 -71.67
C LYS A 350 41.97 13.97 -71.63
N LYS A 351 42.62 13.98 -70.46
CA LYS A 351 43.94 14.60 -70.23
C LYS A 351 45.14 13.67 -70.52
N SER A 352 44.92 12.48 -71.08
CA SER A 352 45.97 11.47 -71.38
C SER A 352 46.89 11.08 -70.21
N ARG A 353 46.34 11.02 -68.99
CA ARG A 353 47.07 10.59 -67.79
C ARG A 353 47.09 9.05 -67.66
N PRO A 354 48.11 8.44 -67.02
CA PRO A 354 48.15 7.00 -66.81
C PRO A 354 47.00 6.51 -65.90
N LEU A 355 46.12 5.65 -66.43
CA LEU A 355 44.89 5.20 -65.75
C LEU A 355 45.08 3.97 -64.84
N LEU A 356 46.13 3.20 -65.05
CA LEU A 356 46.33 1.89 -64.39
C LEU A 356 46.36 1.97 -62.86
N PRO A 357 47.02 2.94 -62.21
CA PRO A 357 47.02 3.05 -60.74
C PRO A 357 45.62 3.27 -60.15
N MET A 358 44.81 4.12 -60.81
CA MET A 358 43.45 4.42 -60.39
C MET A 358 42.51 3.22 -60.55
N LEU A 359 42.59 2.53 -61.70
CA LEU A 359 41.81 1.32 -61.95
C LEU A 359 42.12 0.23 -60.93
N LYS A 360 43.40 0.03 -60.59
CA LYS A 360 43.84 -0.92 -59.58
C LYS A 360 43.28 -0.57 -58.19
N TYR A 361 43.22 0.72 -57.85
CA TYR A 361 42.67 1.17 -56.58
C TYR A 361 41.15 0.98 -56.50
N ILE A 362 40.42 1.33 -57.55
CA ILE A 362 38.96 1.11 -57.64
C ILE A 362 38.63 -0.38 -57.57
N GLU A 363 39.42 -1.24 -58.23
CA GLU A 363 39.25 -2.68 -58.16
C GLU A 363 39.52 -3.22 -56.75
N LYS A 364 40.53 -2.69 -56.06
CA LYS A 364 40.83 -3.04 -54.66
C LYS A 364 39.69 -2.62 -53.73
N PHE A 365 39.18 -1.40 -53.87
CA PHE A 365 38.02 -0.90 -53.12
C PHE A 365 36.78 -1.79 -53.34
N LYS A 366 36.46 -2.12 -54.60
CA LYS A 366 35.35 -3.04 -54.93
C LYS A 366 35.53 -4.44 -54.33
N LYS A 367 36.77 -4.90 -54.10
CA LYS A 367 37.05 -6.17 -53.40
C LYS A 367 36.84 -6.03 -51.89
N GLU A 368 37.28 -4.93 -51.30
CA GLU A 368 37.15 -4.63 -49.86
C GLU A 368 35.67 -4.47 -49.45
N VAL A 369 34.86 -3.79 -50.27
CA VAL A 369 33.40 -3.62 -50.04
C VAL A 369 32.58 -4.84 -50.49
N GLY A 370 33.19 -5.79 -51.21
CA GLY A 370 32.51 -7.01 -51.66
C GLY A 370 31.60 -6.83 -52.88
N LEU A 371 31.75 -5.74 -53.64
CA LEU A 371 31.07 -5.46 -54.92
C LEU A 371 31.62 -6.26 -56.10
N THR A 372 32.71 -7.00 -55.91
CA THR A 372 33.23 -7.93 -56.93
C THR A 372 32.51 -9.27 -56.86
N ALA A 373 32.15 -9.82 -58.03
CA ALA A 373 31.62 -11.17 -58.10
C ALA A 373 32.64 -12.13 -57.46
N ARG A 374 32.19 -12.91 -56.48
CA ARG A 374 33.03 -13.95 -55.89
C ARG A 374 33.55 -14.84 -57.03
N PRO A 375 34.85 -15.17 -57.06
CA PRO A 375 35.35 -16.09 -58.07
C PRO A 375 34.50 -17.35 -58.02
N LYS A 376 34.07 -17.85 -59.19
CA LYS A 376 33.28 -19.09 -59.27
C LYS A 376 34.03 -20.13 -58.46
N GLN A 377 33.47 -20.55 -57.32
CA GLN A 377 34.01 -21.67 -56.58
C GLN A 377 34.06 -22.82 -57.59
N HIS A 378 35.26 -23.34 -57.85
CA HIS A 378 35.40 -24.57 -58.60
C HIS A 378 34.42 -25.55 -57.97
N LYS A 379 33.48 -26.10 -58.76
CA LYS A 379 32.49 -27.06 -58.27
C LYS A 379 33.24 -28.04 -57.39
N ILE A 380 33.01 -27.99 -56.08
CA ILE A 380 33.56 -28.98 -55.17
C ILE A 380 33.06 -30.29 -55.74
N TRP A 381 33.98 -31.13 -56.21
CA TRP A 381 33.65 -32.44 -56.72
C TRP A 381 32.93 -33.14 -55.57
N GLN A 382 31.62 -33.34 -55.70
CA GLN A 382 30.86 -34.10 -54.72
C GLN A 382 31.51 -35.49 -54.69
N SER A 383 32.32 -35.75 -53.65
CA SER A 383 32.88 -37.08 -53.46
C SER A 383 31.71 -38.03 -53.25
N ARG A 384 31.62 -39.10 -54.04
CA ARG A 384 30.64 -40.18 -53.85
C ARG A 384 30.93 -41.05 -52.62
N VAL A 385 31.77 -40.56 -51.70
CA VAL A 385 32.09 -41.25 -50.45
C VAL A 385 31.10 -40.74 -49.41
N PRO A 386 30.21 -41.61 -48.87
CA PRO A 386 29.31 -41.21 -47.81
C PRO A 386 30.10 -40.89 -46.55
N ILE A 387 30.18 -39.62 -46.20
CA ILE A 387 30.76 -39.16 -44.93
C ILE A 387 29.70 -39.39 -43.85
N ASN A 388 29.84 -40.47 -43.07
CA ASN A 388 29.02 -40.70 -41.87
C ASN A 388 29.45 -39.72 -40.76
N ASN A 389 28.98 -38.48 -40.83
CA ASN A 389 29.19 -37.49 -39.77
C ASN A 389 28.18 -37.69 -38.63
N LYS A 390 28.46 -38.63 -37.71
CA LYS A 390 27.75 -38.76 -36.43
C LYS A 390 28.14 -37.70 -35.39
N LEU A 391 28.97 -36.71 -35.74
CA LEU A 391 29.51 -35.70 -34.82
C LEU A 391 28.86 -34.32 -34.92
N PHE A 392 27.83 -34.16 -35.76
CA PHE A 392 27.04 -32.92 -35.88
C PHE A 392 25.54 -33.20 -35.74
N GLU A 393 25.15 -33.92 -34.69
CA GLU A 393 23.79 -33.78 -34.16
C GLU A 393 23.78 -32.61 -33.17
N CYS A 394 23.56 -31.41 -33.70
CA CYS A 394 23.08 -30.29 -32.89
C CYS A 394 21.71 -30.69 -32.32
N PRO A 395 21.46 -30.54 -31.00
CA PRO A 395 20.14 -30.78 -30.42
C PRO A 395 19.23 -29.60 -30.74
N ALA A 396 18.79 -29.51 -32.00
CA ALA A 396 17.71 -28.61 -32.39
C ALA A 396 16.38 -29.37 -32.29
N ALA A 397 15.48 -28.84 -31.46
CA ALA A 397 14.07 -29.20 -31.35
C ALA A 397 13.74 -30.62 -30.85
N LYS A 398 14.00 -30.89 -29.56
CA LYS A 398 13.00 -31.62 -28.77
C LYS A 398 11.89 -30.64 -28.43
N GLN A 399 10.79 -30.71 -29.18
CA GLN A 399 9.50 -30.25 -28.67
C GLN A 399 9.30 -30.91 -27.30
N GLN A 400 9.35 -30.11 -26.24
CA GLN A 400 8.74 -30.48 -24.98
C GLN A 400 7.23 -30.61 -25.26
N GLN A 401 6.79 -31.83 -25.55
CA GLN A 401 5.47 -32.24 -25.10
C GLN A 401 5.54 -32.14 -23.57
N SER A 402 5.01 -31.06 -23.02
CA SER A 402 4.66 -31.02 -21.61
C SER A 402 3.62 -32.11 -21.42
N ASP A 403 4.00 -33.18 -20.74
CA ASP A 403 3.08 -34.16 -20.21
C ASP A 403 1.93 -33.43 -19.47
N PRO A 404 0.66 -33.78 -19.71
CA PRO A 404 -0.43 -33.23 -18.92
C PRO A 404 -0.20 -33.62 -17.46
N TRP A 405 -0.26 -32.63 -16.58
CA TRP A 405 -0.24 -32.83 -15.13
C TRP A 405 -1.16 -34.01 -14.72
N PRO A 406 -0.75 -34.84 -13.76
CA PRO A 406 -1.57 -35.96 -13.32
C PRO A 406 -2.90 -35.45 -12.79
N SER A 407 -3.97 -36.00 -13.35
CA SER A 407 -5.35 -35.77 -12.92
C SER A 407 -5.51 -36.12 -11.44
N LYS A 408 -6.39 -35.39 -10.74
CA LYS A 408 -6.73 -35.53 -9.31
C LYS A 408 -7.20 -36.92 -8.84
N ARG A 409 -7.12 -37.97 -9.68
CA ARG A 409 -7.50 -39.36 -9.32
C ARG A 409 -6.35 -40.19 -8.74
N ASP A 410 -5.10 -39.77 -8.87
CA ASP A 410 -3.95 -40.59 -8.47
C ASP A 410 -3.42 -40.29 -7.05
N LEU A 411 -4.06 -39.40 -6.30
CA LEU A 411 -3.67 -39.05 -4.91
C LEU A 411 -4.51 -39.75 -3.82
N ASN A 412 -5.43 -40.66 -4.18
CA ASN A 412 -6.31 -41.36 -3.22
C ASN A 412 -6.07 -42.88 -3.13
N LYS A 413 -4.90 -43.38 -3.53
CA LYS A 413 -4.54 -44.81 -3.40
C LYS A 413 -3.22 -44.99 -2.64
N SER A 414 -3.16 -44.51 -1.41
CA SER A 414 -2.18 -44.99 -0.42
C SER A 414 -2.60 -44.54 0.98
N ASN A 415 -3.63 -45.16 1.54
CA ASN A 415 -3.94 -45.13 2.97
C ASN A 415 -4.94 -46.23 3.32
N ASN A 416 -4.65 -47.45 2.88
CA ASN A 416 -5.38 -48.64 3.31
C ASN A 416 -4.40 -49.81 3.38
N GLU A 417 -3.41 -49.70 4.26
CA GLU A 417 -2.52 -50.80 4.64
C GLU A 417 -1.80 -50.44 5.95
N ILE A 418 -2.56 -50.28 7.02
CA ILE A 418 -2.12 -50.56 8.39
C ILE A 418 -3.31 -51.23 9.09
N SER A 419 -3.29 -52.56 9.14
CA SER A 419 -3.99 -53.36 10.14
C SER A 419 -3.10 -53.55 11.35
#